data_AF-F5XT83-F1
#
_entry.id   AF-F5XT83-F1
#
_cell.length_a   1.000
_cell.length_b   1.000
_cell.length_c   1.000
_cell.angle_alpha   90.00
_cell.angle_beta   90.00
_cell.angle_gamma   90.00
#
_symmetry.space_group_name_H-M   'P 1'
#
loop_
_entity.id
_entity.type
_entity.pdbx_description
1 polymer ?
#
loop_
_entity_poly.entity_id
_entity_poly.type
_entity_poly.pdbx_seq_one_letter_code
_entity_poly.pdbx_strand_id
1 'polypeptide(L)'
;MSAREDVAVSKLQLDLCLLGAPTLSSSAGQLPVSPSALTLCAYLALAPGYERSREVAAAHLYADSPVPAARRRLSTAIWRLRTEVRDIAGVDLVTTAARNRVGLSSAVQVSVDATTFEQLVSSALQRPPADLTRADANQLASAVDLHRGCLIEACDDEWVLADRNRLENLYLSALDHLIVFHGAQGSPSAVSRFGELALALEPLREDIHRHLMTAYAINGRDDLVERQFERCRRTLLEELGADPMPETIALYSRLRCPDRTAAAPPLAALVADLERARRDVGRLAAIVERALDHLRHLA
;
A
#
# COMPACT_ATOMS: atom_id res chain seq x y z
N MET A 1 50.38 -29.51 -7.83
CA MET A 1 49.27 -28.65 -8.31
C MET A 1 48.05 -28.98 -7.49
N SER A 2 47.92 -28.31 -6.34
CA SER A 2 46.81 -28.51 -5.41
C SER A 2 45.66 -27.61 -5.85
N ALA A 3 44.57 -28.23 -6.27
CA ALA A 3 43.31 -27.54 -6.52
C ALA A 3 42.78 -27.06 -5.15
N ARG A 4 42.60 -25.76 -5.01
CA ARG A 4 41.91 -25.14 -3.88
C ARG A 4 40.46 -25.61 -3.92
N GLU A 5 40.09 -26.38 -2.90
CA GLU A 5 38.71 -26.54 -2.49
C GLU A 5 38.18 -25.17 -2.06
N ASP A 6 37.39 -24.54 -2.93
CA ASP A 6 36.49 -23.45 -2.54
C ASP A 6 35.39 -24.06 -1.66
N VAL A 7 35.71 -24.25 -0.38
CA VAL A 7 34.72 -24.50 0.66
C VAL A 7 33.86 -23.25 0.73
N ALA A 8 32.65 -23.32 0.20
CA ALA A 8 31.62 -22.32 0.39
C ALA A 8 31.40 -22.14 1.90
N VAL A 9 32.05 -21.12 2.49
CA VAL A 9 31.75 -20.69 3.85
C VAL A 9 30.31 -20.22 3.81
N SER A 10 29.39 -21.01 4.37
CA SER A 10 27.99 -20.66 4.52
C SER A 10 27.92 -19.30 5.23
N LYS A 11 27.68 -18.24 4.46
CA LYS A 11 27.51 -16.90 5.02
C LYS A 11 26.30 -16.94 5.95
N LEU A 12 26.43 -16.31 7.11
CA LEU A 12 25.29 -16.12 8.00
C LEU A 12 24.20 -15.38 7.23
N GLN A 13 22.98 -15.92 7.25
CA GLN A 13 21.80 -15.27 6.69
C GLN A 13 21.04 -14.55 7.81
N LEU A 14 20.78 -13.27 7.59
CA LEU A 14 19.90 -12.45 8.41
C LEU A 14 18.71 -12.01 7.56
N ASP A 15 17.54 -11.99 8.16
CA ASP A 15 16.32 -11.47 7.54
C ASP A 15 15.95 -10.15 8.24
N LEU A 16 15.86 -9.10 7.45
CA LEU A 16 15.47 -7.75 7.87
C LEU A 16 14.07 -7.47 7.33
N CYS A 17 13.09 -7.45 8.23
CA CYS A 17 11.72 -7.07 7.89
C CYS A 17 11.56 -5.57 8.11
N LEU A 18 11.12 -4.85 7.09
CA LEU A 18 10.92 -3.40 7.06
C LEU A 18 9.49 -3.02 6.64
N LEU A 19 8.68 -3.93 6.07
CA LEU A 19 7.29 -3.65 5.71
C LEU A 19 6.38 -3.81 6.93
N GLY A 20 6.34 -2.77 7.77
CA GLY A 20 5.68 -2.74 9.08
C GLY A 20 6.66 -2.40 10.20
N ALA A 21 6.42 -2.94 11.40
CA ALA A 21 7.35 -2.82 12.51
C ALA A 21 8.70 -3.48 12.19
N PRO A 22 9.83 -2.74 12.24
CA PRO A 22 11.10 -3.28 11.78
C PRO A 22 11.58 -4.38 12.73
N THR A 23 12.10 -5.46 12.17
CA THR A 23 12.70 -6.57 12.93
C THR A 23 13.92 -7.14 12.22
N LEU A 24 14.91 -7.59 12.98
CA LEU A 24 16.05 -8.36 12.47
C LEU A 24 16.01 -9.76 13.07
N SER A 25 16.13 -10.79 12.23
CA SER A 25 16.18 -12.19 12.67
C SER A 25 17.31 -12.95 11.99
N SER A 26 17.72 -14.04 12.62
CA SER A 26 18.60 -15.06 12.05
C SER A 26 17.87 -16.41 12.03
N SER A 27 18.52 -17.45 11.52
CA SER A 27 18.00 -18.83 11.61
C SER A 27 17.74 -19.31 13.05
N ALA A 28 18.38 -18.70 14.04
CA ALA A 28 18.19 -19.01 15.46
C ALA A 28 17.04 -18.24 16.13
N GLY A 29 16.41 -17.29 15.42
CA GLY A 29 15.31 -16.46 15.94
C GLY A 29 15.56 -14.95 15.81
N GLN A 30 14.67 -14.17 16.42
CA GLN A 30 14.72 -12.71 16.40
C GLN A 30 15.91 -12.18 17.21
N LEU A 31 16.63 -11.21 16.65
CA LEU A 31 17.74 -10.53 17.30
C LEU A 31 17.21 -9.27 18.02
N PRO A 32 17.29 -9.18 19.36
CA PRO A 32 16.88 -7.99 20.10
C PRO A 32 17.88 -6.85 19.88
N VAL A 33 17.69 -6.11 18.78
CA VAL A 33 18.49 -4.94 18.42
C VAL A 33 17.77 -3.66 18.86
N SER A 34 18.50 -2.69 19.37
CA SER A 34 17.95 -1.41 19.81
C SER A 34 17.32 -0.64 18.63
N PRO A 35 16.26 0.15 18.85
CA PRO A 35 15.60 0.89 17.76
C PRO A 35 16.58 1.74 16.95
N SER A 36 17.51 2.43 17.61
CA SER A 36 18.53 3.25 16.93
C SER A 36 19.47 2.45 16.02
N ALA A 37 19.82 1.23 16.41
CA ALA A 37 20.68 0.36 15.62
C ALA A 37 19.89 -0.26 14.45
N LEU A 38 18.62 -0.60 14.68
CA LEU A 38 17.73 -1.14 13.65
C LEU A 38 17.38 -0.11 12.57
N THR A 39 17.11 1.15 12.95
CA THR A 39 16.93 2.26 11.99
C THR A 39 18.17 2.46 11.13
N LEU A 40 19.37 2.42 11.73
CA LEU A 40 20.62 2.48 10.96
C LEU A 40 20.76 1.28 10.02
N CYS A 41 20.43 0.08 10.48
CA CYS A 41 20.46 -1.13 9.65
C CYS A 41 19.52 -1.00 8.44
N ALA A 42 18.29 -0.54 8.67
CA ALA A 42 17.30 -0.29 7.61
C ALA A 42 17.77 0.78 6.62
N TYR A 43 18.31 1.90 7.12
CA TYR A 43 18.85 2.98 6.30
C TYR A 43 19.99 2.51 5.38
N LEU A 44 20.86 1.63 5.87
CA LEU A 44 21.93 1.03 5.06
C LEU A 44 21.39 -0.04 4.11
N ALA A 45 20.41 -0.84 4.54
CA ALA A 45 19.79 -1.89 3.74
C ALA A 45 19.06 -1.35 2.49
N LEU A 46 18.45 -0.17 2.62
CA LEU A 46 17.77 0.53 1.52
C LEU A 46 18.74 1.33 0.63
N ALA A 47 20.04 1.37 0.96
CA ALA A 47 21.04 2.06 0.15
C ALA A 47 21.46 1.24 -1.07
N PRO A 48 21.69 1.87 -2.25
CA PRO A 48 22.37 1.22 -3.35
C PRO A 48 23.74 0.68 -2.92
N GLY A 49 23.95 -0.62 -3.11
CA GLY A 49 25.18 -1.31 -2.71
C GLY A 49 25.40 -1.40 -1.19
N TYR A 50 24.36 -1.17 -0.39
CA TYR A 50 24.38 -1.24 1.07
C TYR A 50 25.39 -0.31 1.76
N GLU A 51 25.78 0.79 1.10
CA GLU A 51 26.79 1.74 1.61
C GLU A 51 26.38 3.21 1.45
N ARG A 52 26.62 4.02 2.49
CA ARG A 52 26.39 5.47 2.48
C ARG A 52 27.60 6.23 3.04
N SER A 53 27.71 7.52 2.71
CA SER A 53 28.64 8.42 3.40
C SER A 53 28.18 8.60 4.85
N ARG A 54 29.13 8.61 5.80
CA ARG A 54 28.83 8.88 7.22
C ARG A 54 28.29 10.30 7.42
N GLU A 55 28.67 11.24 6.57
CA GLU A 55 28.13 12.62 6.66
C GLU A 55 26.67 12.66 6.23
N VAL A 56 26.34 12.03 5.10
CA VAL A 56 24.96 11.94 4.60
C VAL A 56 24.09 11.14 5.58
N ALA A 57 24.59 10.01 6.10
CA ALA A 57 23.87 9.23 7.10
C ALA A 57 23.59 10.03 8.38
N ALA A 58 24.54 10.84 8.85
CA ALA A 58 24.34 11.68 10.02
C ALA A 58 23.31 12.78 9.76
N ALA A 59 23.34 13.39 8.58
CA ALA A 59 22.40 14.44 8.18
C ALA A 59 20.97 13.91 8.01
N HIS A 60 20.80 12.71 7.43
CA HIS A 60 19.47 12.12 7.21
C HIS A 60 18.85 11.57 8.50
N LEU A 61 19.61 10.79 9.29
CA LEU A 61 19.08 10.11 10.49
C LEU A 61 18.94 11.03 11.71
N TYR A 62 19.60 12.17 11.70
CA TYR A 62 19.62 13.11 12.83
C TYR A 62 19.52 14.55 12.35
N ALA A 63 18.60 14.81 11.41
CA ALA A 63 18.40 16.13 10.79
C ALA A 63 18.13 17.25 11.82
N ASP A 64 17.45 16.93 12.92
CA ASP A 64 17.13 17.88 13.99
C ASP A 64 18.30 18.22 14.92
N SER A 65 19.49 17.63 14.69
CA SER A 65 20.66 17.81 15.53
C SER A 65 21.73 18.68 14.85
N PRO A 66 22.44 19.57 15.58
CA PRO A 66 23.63 20.23 15.06
C PRO A 66 24.65 19.20 14.56
N VAL A 67 25.38 19.52 13.47
CA VAL A 67 26.29 18.59 12.78
C VAL A 67 27.25 17.83 13.72
N PRO A 68 27.91 18.45 14.72
CA PRO A 68 28.77 17.71 15.65
C PRO A 68 28.01 16.71 16.54
N ALA A 69 26.75 17.01 16.90
CA ALA A 69 25.90 16.10 17.66
C ALA A 69 25.40 14.94 16.77
N ALA A 70 24.97 15.24 15.53
CA ALA A 70 24.55 14.23 14.56
C ALA A 70 25.66 13.18 14.28
N ARG A 71 26.90 13.64 14.05
CA ARG A 71 28.06 12.74 13.84
C ARG A 71 28.35 11.85 15.04
N ARG A 72 28.18 12.37 16.27
CA ARG A 72 28.34 11.58 17.51
C ARG A 72 27.24 10.53 17.64
N ARG A 73 25.97 10.92 17.45
CA ARG A 73 24.82 9.99 17.47
C ARG A 73 24.97 8.86 16.45
N LEU A 74 25.39 9.19 15.23
CA LEU A 74 25.69 8.18 14.21
C LEU A 74 26.79 7.22 14.66
N SER A 75 27.88 7.73 15.24
CA SER A 75 28.97 6.89 15.72
C SER A 75 28.51 5.94 16.82
N THR A 76 27.63 6.40 17.72
CA THR A 76 26.99 5.56 18.74
C THR A 76 26.07 4.50 18.12
N ALA A 77 25.24 4.86 17.13
CA ALA A 77 24.37 3.90 16.45
C ALA A 77 25.17 2.81 15.70
N ILE A 78 26.25 3.19 15.02
CA ILE A 78 27.19 2.25 14.37
C ILE A 78 27.79 1.30 15.40
N TRP A 79 28.30 1.85 16.52
CA TRP A 79 28.89 1.03 17.57
C TRP A 79 27.86 0.07 18.18
N ARG A 80 26.63 0.51 18.46
CA ARG A 80 25.54 -0.34 18.96
C ARG A 80 25.20 -1.46 18.00
N LEU A 81 24.95 -1.15 16.73
CA LEU A 81 24.60 -2.16 15.71
C LEU A 81 25.70 -3.23 15.60
N ARG A 82 26.98 -2.83 15.67
CA ARG A 82 28.10 -3.77 15.68
C ARG A 82 28.10 -4.65 16.92
N THR A 83 28.06 -4.05 18.10
CA THR A 83 28.19 -4.77 19.37
C THR A 83 27.00 -5.71 19.58
N GLU A 84 25.77 -5.21 19.41
CA GLU A 84 24.55 -5.99 19.62
C GLU A 84 24.49 -7.21 18.68
N VAL A 85 24.78 -7.03 17.39
CA VAL A 85 24.76 -8.16 16.44
C VAL A 85 25.94 -9.10 16.67
N ARG A 86 27.12 -8.59 17.04
CA ARG A 86 28.29 -9.45 17.34
C ARG A 86 28.07 -10.30 18.58
N ASP A 87 27.47 -9.74 19.62
CA ASP A 87 27.23 -10.44 20.88
C ASP A 87 26.20 -11.57 20.71
N ILE A 88 25.21 -11.38 19.83
CA ILE A 88 24.14 -12.37 19.62
C ILE A 88 24.48 -13.36 18.50
N ALA A 89 25.01 -12.88 17.38
CA ALA A 89 25.20 -13.67 16.16
C ALA A 89 26.69 -13.95 15.83
N GLY A 90 27.63 -13.44 16.62
CA GLY A 90 29.07 -13.68 16.45
C GLY A 90 29.70 -12.98 15.24
N VAL A 91 28.98 -12.10 14.56
CA VAL A 91 29.43 -11.45 13.31
C VAL A 91 29.37 -9.93 13.40
N ASP A 92 30.25 -9.26 12.66
CA ASP A 92 30.17 -7.81 12.47
C ASP A 92 29.30 -7.49 11.24
N LEU A 93 28.12 -6.92 11.49
CA LEU A 93 27.18 -6.53 10.45
C LEU A 93 27.57 -5.23 9.74
N VAL A 94 28.48 -4.40 10.31
CA VAL A 94 28.75 -3.06 9.80
C VAL A 94 30.20 -2.87 9.39
N THR A 95 30.42 -2.69 8.10
CA THR A 95 31.73 -2.29 7.58
C THR A 95 31.92 -0.77 7.63
N THR A 96 33.13 -0.33 7.96
CA THR A 96 33.59 1.05 7.75
C THR A 96 34.75 1.02 6.77
N ALA A 97 34.48 1.40 5.53
CA ALA A 97 35.47 1.46 4.48
C ALA A 97 36.31 2.74 4.54
N ALA A 98 37.45 2.75 3.84
CA ALA A 98 38.20 3.96 3.56
C ALA A 98 37.29 5.02 2.89
N ARG A 99 37.56 6.31 3.12
CA ARG A 99 36.76 7.47 2.64
C ARG A 99 35.46 7.76 3.40
N ASN A 100 35.42 7.54 4.72
CA ASN A 100 34.32 7.98 5.59
C ASN A 100 32.95 7.38 5.21
N ARG A 101 32.93 6.13 4.75
CA ARG A 101 31.70 5.38 4.41
C ARG A 101 31.34 4.36 5.49
N VAL A 102 30.06 4.04 5.56
CA VAL A 102 29.49 3.00 6.41
C VAL A 102 28.54 2.15 5.57
N GLY A 103 28.55 0.85 5.78
CA GLY A 103 27.66 -0.06 5.08
C GLY A 103 27.48 -1.40 5.78
N LEU A 104 26.64 -2.25 5.20
CA LEU A 104 26.46 -3.63 5.67
C LEU A 104 27.61 -4.51 5.17
N SER A 105 28.07 -5.41 6.03
CA SER A 105 29.18 -6.32 5.74
C SER A 105 28.80 -7.35 4.68
N SER A 106 29.60 -7.48 3.61
CA SER A 106 29.40 -8.51 2.58
C SER A 106 29.67 -9.94 3.04
N ALA A 107 30.22 -10.11 4.26
CA ALA A 107 30.38 -11.39 4.92
C ALA A 107 29.05 -11.96 5.44
N VAL A 108 28.02 -11.11 5.57
CA VAL A 108 26.67 -11.49 6.02
C VAL A 108 25.71 -11.31 4.86
N GLN A 109 24.88 -12.31 4.61
CA GLN A 109 23.79 -12.19 3.64
C GLN A 109 22.57 -11.62 4.34
N VAL A 110 22.16 -10.41 3.97
CA VAL A 110 20.97 -9.76 4.51
C VAL A 110 19.86 -9.85 3.47
N SER A 111 18.80 -10.60 3.78
CA SER A 111 17.55 -10.57 3.04
C SER A 111 16.71 -9.41 3.55
N VAL A 112 16.13 -8.62 2.66
CA VAL A 112 15.30 -7.46 3.01
C VAL A 112 13.94 -7.66 2.37
N ASP A 113 12.89 -7.78 3.18
CA ASP A 113 11.52 -8.04 2.70
C ASP A 113 11.04 -7.01 1.68
N ALA A 114 11.37 -5.71 1.85
CA ALA A 114 11.04 -4.65 0.93
C ALA A 114 11.68 -4.85 -0.45
N THR A 115 12.95 -5.28 -0.48
CA THR A 115 13.67 -5.61 -1.73
C THR A 115 13.08 -6.86 -2.38
N THR A 116 12.76 -7.88 -1.60
CA THR A 116 12.12 -9.11 -2.10
C THR A 116 10.73 -8.80 -2.67
N PHE A 117 9.93 -8.03 -1.94
CA PHE A 117 8.62 -7.55 -2.37
C PHE A 117 8.71 -6.82 -3.71
N GLU A 118 9.60 -5.84 -3.82
CA GLU A 118 9.78 -5.06 -5.05
C GLU A 118 10.16 -5.94 -6.24
N GLN A 119 11.05 -6.93 -6.05
CA GLN A 119 11.45 -7.86 -7.11
C GLN A 119 10.29 -8.74 -7.58
N LEU A 120 9.52 -9.29 -6.64
CA LEU A 120 8.37 -10.14 -6.94
C LEU A 120 7.27 -9.38 -7.66
N VAL A 121 6.99 -8.14 -7.24
CA VAL A 121 5.98 -7.29 -7.87
C VAL A 121 6.45 -6.81 -9.24
N SER A 122 7.64 -6.23 -9.34
CA SER A 122 8.14 -5.61 -10.58
C SER A 122 8.26 -6.60 -11.74
N SER A 123 8.54 -7.87 -11.45
CA SER A 123 8.60 -8.93 -12.46
C SER A 123 7.22 -9.33 -12.99
N ALA A 124 6.20 -9.38 -12.13
CA ALA A 124 4.84 -9.69 -12.52
C ALA A 124 4.14 -8.51 -13.23
N LEU A 125 4.46 -7.26 -12.84
CA LEU A 125 3.93 -6.04 -13.47
C LEU A 125 4.46 -5.78 -14.89
N GLN A 126 5.41 -6.59 -15.40
CA GLN A 126 5.83 -6.52 -16.81
C GLN A 126 4.75 -7.02 -17.78
N ARG A 127 3.67 -7.62 -17.27
CA ARG A 127 2.55 -8.14 -18.05
C ARG A 127 1.27 -7.42 -17.63
N PRO A 128 0.34 -7.16 -18.58
CA PRO A 128 -0.96 -6.64 -18.20
C PRO A 128 -1.72 -7.69 -17.35
N PRO A 129 -2.66 -7.26 -16.49
CA PRO A 129 -3.41 -8.16 -15.62
C PRO A 129 -4.11 -9.33 -16.34
N ALA A 130 -4.56 -9.10 -17.59
CA ALA A 130 -5.24 -10.10 -18.41
C ALA A 130 -4.33 -11.26 -18.85
N ASP A 131 -3.02 -11.03 -18.90
CA ASP A 131 -2.02 -12.00 -19.38
C ASP A 131 -1.29 -12.70 -18.21
N LEU A 132 -1.67 -12.41 -16.96
CA LEU A 132 -1.09 -13.06 -15.79
C LEU A 132 -1.40 -14.55 -15.81
N THR A 133 -0.35 -15.36 -15.61
CA THR A 133 -0.51 -16.78 -15.34
C THR A 133 -0.87 -17.00 -13.87
N ARG A 134 -1.37 -18.20 -13.55
CA ARG A 134 -1.59 -18.59 -12.15
C ARG A 134 -0.31 -18.56 -11.30
N ALA A 135 0.86 -18.82 -11.92
CA ALA A 135 2.14 -18.71 -11.23
C ALA A 135 2.47 -17.26 -10.87
N ASP A 136 2.22 -16.32 -11.79
CA ASP A 136 2.44 -14.89 -11.54
C ASP A 136 1.50 -14.37 -10.44
N ALA A 137 0.23 -14.78 -10.48
CA ALA A 137 -0.75 -14.41 -9.44
C ALA A 137 -0.35 -14.97 -8.06
N ASN A 138 0.13 -16.21 -7.98
CA ASN A 138 0.62 -16.78 -6.71
C ASN A 138 1.88 -16.03 -6.21
N GLN A 139 2.75 -15.62 -7.13
CA GLN A 139 3.93 -14.82 -6.80
C GLN A 139 3.54 -13.44 -6.25
N LEU A 140 2.61 -12.76 -6.90
CA LEU A 140 2.06 -11.48 -6.45
C LEU A 140 1.35 -11.61 -5.10
N ALA A 141 0.56 -12.67 -4.90
CA ALA A 141 -0.10 -12.92 -3.63
C ALA A 141 0.91 -13.11 -2.49
N SER A 142 1.99 -13.87 -2.76
CA SER A 142 3.09 -14.04 -1.80
C SER A 142 3.79 -12.71 -1.49
N ALA A 143 3.96 -11.84 -2.49
CA ALA A 143 4.52 -10.51 -2.29
C ALA A 143 3.60 -9.64 -1.43
N VAL A 144 2.30 -9.64 -1.69
CA VAL A 144 1.30 -8.93 -0.87
C VAL A 144 1.35 -9.39 0.59
N ASP A 145 1.51 -10.69 0.85
CA ASP A 145 1.61 -11.22 2.22
C ASP A 145 2.90 -10.80 2.96
N LEU A 146 3.95 -10.32 2.25
CA LEU A 146 5.13 -9.70 2.87
C LEU A 146 4.82 -8.29 3.43
N HIS A 147 3.83 -7.60 2.87
CA HIS A 147 3.51 -6.22 3.22
C HIS A 147 2.60 -6.16 4.45
N ARG A 148 3.20 -6.12 5.65
CA ARG A 148 2.45 -6.15 6.94
C ARG A 148 2.11 -4.76 7.48
N GLY A 149 2.64 -3.71 6.87
CA GLY A 149 2.44 -2.31 7.24
C GLY A 149 3.31 -1.41 6.37
N CYS A 150 3.26 -0.10 6.60
CA CYS A 150 4.08 0.84 5.84
C CYS A 150 5.58 0.63 6.11
N LEU A 151 6.42 1.06 5.16
CA LEU A 151 7.87 0.92 5.26
C LEU A 151 8.39 1.62 6.54
N ILE A 152 8.94 0.84 7.47
CA ILE A 152 9.47 1.25 8.77
C ILE A 152 8.43 2.09 9.53
N GLU A 153 7.38 1.42 10.01
CA GLU A 153 6.14 2.06 10.49
C GLU A 153 6.33 3.14 11.58
N ALA A 154 7.32 3.00 12.45
CA ALA A 154 7.60 3.95 13.52
C ALA A 154 8.55 5.11 13.13
N CYS A 155 8.92 5.23 11.85
CA CYS A 155 9.88 6.22 11.36
C CYS A 155 9.19 7.26 10.47
N ASP A 156 9.21 8.51 10.89
CA ASP A 156 8.62 9.64 10.14
C ASP A 156 9.70 10.55 9.52
N ASP A 157 10.94 10.06 9.44
CA ASP A 157 12.05 10.83 8.90
C ASP A 157 11.92 11.01 7.37
N GLU A 158 12.25 12.20 6.86
CA GLU A 158 12.15 12.56 5.43
C GLU A 158 12.82 11.54 4.48
N TRP A 159 13.92 10.92 4.91
CA TRP A 159 14.70 10.03 4.06
C TRP A 159 13.94 8.76 3.63
N VAL A 160 12.92 8.33 4.39
CA VAL A 160 12.16 7.10 4.08
C VAL A 160 10.93 7.36 3.22
N LEU A 161 10.44 8.61 3.16
CA LEU A 161 9.15 8.95 2.55
C LEU A 161 9.09 8.59 1.07
N ALA A 162 10.17 8.84 0.32
CA ALA A 162 10.23 8.52 -1.11
C ALA A 162 10.12 7.01 -1.38
N ASP A 163 10.84 6.18 -0.60
CA ASP A 163 10.77 4.73 -0.72
C ASP A 163 9.42 4.18 -0.23
N ARG A 164 8.85 4.76 0.84
CA ARG A 164 7.52 4.42 1.34
C ARG A 164 6.46 4.62 0.26
N ASN A 165 6.38 5.82 -0.33
CA ASN A 165 5.43 6.15 -1.39
C ASN A 165 5.61 5.24 -2.61
N ARG A 166 6.85 4.94 -2.99
CA ARG A 166 7.15 4.05 -4.11
C ARG A 166 6.65 2.62 -3.86
N LEU A 167 6.93 2.07 -2.68
CA LEU A 167 6.51 0.70 -2.33
C LEU A 167 4.99 0.59 -2.15
N GLU A 168 4.35 1.63 -1.62
CA GLU A 168 2.89 1.69 -1.48
C GLU A 168 2.19 1.71 -2.86
N ASN A 169 2.71 2.48 -3.81
CA ASN A 169 2.23 2.46 -5.20
C ASN A 169 2.41 1.09 -5.87
N LEU A 170 3.53 0.41 -5.62
CA LEU A 170 3.75 -0.96 -6.09
C LEU A 170 2.77 -1.94 -5.45
N TYR A 171 2.47 -1.78 -4.17
CA TYR A 171 1.51 -2.60 -3.44
C TYR A 171 0.08 -2.45 -4.00
N LEU A 172 -0.38 -1.21 -4.21
CA LEU A 172 -1.66 -0.93 -4.85
C LEU A 172 -1.72 -1.54 -6.27
N SER A 173 -0.65 -1.40 -7.05
CA SER A 173 -0.55 -1.99 -8.38
C SER A 173 -0.64 -3.53 -8.36
N ALA A 174 0.00 -4.17 -7.38
CA ALA A 174 -0.06 -5.62 -7.19
C ALA A 174 -1.49 -6.07 -6.83
N LEU A 175 -2.17 -5.34 -5.94
CA LEU A 175 -3.57 -5.61 -5.58
C LEU A 175 -4.49 -5.49 -6.80
N ASP A 176 -4.31 -4.46 -7.64
CA ASP A 176 -5.10 -4.28 -8.86
C ASP A 176 -4.96 -5.46 -9.81
N HIS A 177 -3.73 -5.91 -10.02
CA HIS A 177 -3.43 -7.07 -10.87
C HIS A 177 -4.10 -8.34 -10.34
N LEU A 178 -4.05 -8.56 -9.02
CA LEU A 178 -4.69 -9.71 -8.38
C LEU A 178 -6.22 -9.64 -8.44
N ILE A 179 -6.81 -8.46 -8.24
CA ILE A 179 -8.26 -8.25 -8.31
C ILE A 179 -8.79 -8.53 -9.72
N VAL A 180 -8.13 -8.00 -10.74
CA VAL A 180 -8.51 -8.23 -12.14
C VAL A 180 -8.34 -9.71 -12.52
N PHE A 181 -7.19 -10.31 -12.17
CA PHE A 181 -6.93 -11.73 -12.44
C PHE A 181 -7.99 -12.63 -11.80
N HIS A 182 -8.23 -12.48 -10.49
CA HIS A 182 -9.20 -13.31 -9.77
C HIS A 182 -10.65 -13.01 -10.17
N GLY A 183 -10.95 -11.78 -10.61
CA GLY A 183 -12.22 -11.43 -11.21
C GLY A 183 -12.49 -12.22 -12.49
N ALA A 184 -11.51 -12.29 -13.39
CA ALA A 184 -11.61 -13.07 -14.63
C ALA A 184 -11.71 -14.59 -14.37
N GLN A 185 -11.07 -15.08 -13.32
CA GLN A 185 -11.15 -16.50 -12.90
C GLN A 185 -12.43 -16.85 -12.12
N GLY A 186 -13.34 -15.90 -11.89
CA GLY A 186 -14.55 -16.15 -11.10
C GLY A 186 -14.24 -16.55 -9.65
N SER A 187 -13.22 -15.95 -9.04
CA SER A 187 -12.74 -16.24 -7.68
C SER A 187 -13.12 -15.11 -6.70
N PRO A 188 -14.40 -14.99 -6.31
CA PRO A 188 -14.92 -13.83 -5.59
C PRO A 188 -14.32 -13.67 -4.18
N SER A 189 -13.95 -14.76 -3.51
CA SER A 189 -13.28 -14.69 -2.19
C SER A 189 -11.91 -14.01 -2.28
N ALA A 190 -11.17 -14.26 -3.36
CA ALA A 190 -9.87 -13.62 -3.58
C ALA A 190 -10.04 -12.14 -3.97
N VAL A 191 -11.03 -11.81 -4.82
CA VAL A 191 -11.39 -10.42 -5.12
C VAL A 191 -11.76 -9.67 -3.85
N SER A 192 -12.52 -10.30 -2.95
CA SER A 192 -12.88 -9.73 -1.65
C SER A 192 -11.65 -9.44 -0.79
N ARG A 193 -10.77 -10.43 -0.62
CA ARG A 193 -9.51 -10.29 0.13
C ARG A 193 -8.67 -9.11 -0.36
N PHE A 194 -8.36 -9.07 -1.66
CA PHE A 194 -7.46 -8.07 -2.21
C PHE A 194 -8.14 -6.69 -2.35
N GLY A 195 -9.43 -6.65 -2.66
CA GLY A 195 -10.18 -5.41 -2.73
C GLY A 195 -10.36 -4.73 -1.37
N GLU A 196 -10.55 -5.50 -0.30
CA GLU A 196 -10.59 -4.95 1.06
C GLU A 196 -9.24 -4.35 1.49
N LEU A 197 -8.13 -5.01 1.13
CA LEU A 197 -6.78 -4.46 1.34
C LEU A 197 -6.58 -3.16 0.56
N ALA A 198 -7.02 -3.10 -0.70
CA ALA A 198 -6.89 -1.90 -1.52
C ALA A 198 -7.72 -0.73 -0.96
N LEU A 199 -8.97 -0.97 -0.54
CA LEU A 199 -9.83 0.06 0.05
C LEU A 199 -9.44 0.48 1.47
N ALA A 200 -8.59 -0.29 2.16
CA ALA A 200 -8.01 0.13 3.42
C ALA A 200 -6.96 1.23 3.23
N LEU A 201 -6.28 1.24 2.08
CA LEU A 201 -5.30 2.27 1.70
C LEU A 201 -5.95 3.41 0.92
N GLU A 202 -6.81 3.08 -0.03
CA GLU A 202 -7.43 4.04 -0.96
C GLU A 202 -8.96 3.90 -0.95
N PRO A 203 -9.64 4.41 0.09
CA PRO A 203 -11.09 4.25 0.26
C PRO A 203 -11.94 4.89 -0.84
N LEU A 204 -11.37 5.81 -1.62
CA LEU A 204 -12.07 6.57 -2.68
C LEU A 204 -12.08 5.85 -4.03
N ARG A 205 -11.48 4.67 -4.11
CA ARG A 205 -11.36 3.91 -5.35
C ARG A 205 -12.64 3.19 -5.75
N GLU A 206 -13.49 3.91 -6.47
CA GLU A 206 -14.77 3.40 -6.98
C GLU A 206 -14.62 2.16 -7.86
N ASP A 207 -13.53 2.04 -8.61
CA ASP A 207 -13.24 0.86 -9.42
C ASP A 207 -13.10 -0.40 -8.55
N ILE A 208 -12.44 -0.33 -7.39
CA ILE A 208 -12.38 -1.45 -6.45
C ILE A 208 -13.73 -1.74 -5.81
N HIS A 209 -14.49 -0.71 -5.44
CA HIS A 209 -15.88 -0.90 -4.98
C HIS A 209 -16.72 -1.66 -6.02
N ARG A 210 -16.57 -1.35 -7.32
CA ARG A 210 -17.24 -2.06 -8.41
C ARG A 210 -16.82 -3.53 -8.53
N HIS A 211 -15.53 -3.84 -8.38
CA HIS A 211 -15.06 -5.23 -8.37
C HIS A 211 -15.64 -6.03 -7.20
N LEU A 212 -15.67 -5.45 -6.00
CA LEU A 212 -16.24 -6.08 -4.80
C LEU A 212 -17.75 -6.31 -4.95
N MET A 213 -18.51 -5.31 -5.42
CA MET A 213 -19.94 -5.48 -5.70
C MET A 213 -20.18 -6.62 -6.70
N THR A 214 -19.39 -6.69 -7.76
CA THR A 214 -19.49 -7.77 -8.76
C THR A 214 -19.18 -9.14 -8.15
N ALA A 215 -18.13 -9.23 -7.33
CA ALA A 215 -17.76 -10.48 -6.64
C ALA A 215 -18.85 -10.95 -5.66
N TYR A 216 -19.46 -10.05 -4.91
CA TYR A 216 -20.57 -10.39 -4.01
C TYR A 216 -21.81 -10.85 -4.77
N ALA A 217 -22.15 -10.18 -5.88
CA ALA A 217 -23.29 -10.57 -6.71
C ALA A 217 -23.13 -11.97 -7.32
N ILE A 218 -21.93 -12.31 -7.80
CA ILE A 218 -21.63 -13.67 -8.34
C ILE A 218 -21.86 -14.76 -7.26
N ASN A 219 -21.59 -14.43 -6.00
CA ASN A 219 -21.85 -15.32 -4.86
C ASN A 219 -23.29 -15.29 -4.34
N GLY A 220 -24.21 -14.56 -4.99
CA GLY A 220 -25.59 -14.37 -4.52
C GLY A 220 -25.70 -13.59 -3.20
N ARG A 221 -24.67 -12.79 -2.86
CA ARG A 221 -24.58 -11.99 -1.63
C ARG A 221 -25.09 -10.58 -1.85
N ASP A 222 -26.37 -10.52 -2.20
CA ASP A 222 -27.13 -9.30 -2.47
C ASP A 222 -27.10 -8.29 -1.32
N ASP A 223 -27.07 -8.77 -0.07
CA ASP A 223 -26.91 -7.97 1.15
C ASP A 223 -25.57 -7.21 1.16
N LEU A 224 -24.50 -7.85 0.68
CA LEU A 224 -23.17 -7.25 0.64
C LEU A 224 -23.00 -6.28 -0.53
N VAL A 225 -23.68 -6.51 -1.65
CA VAL A 225 -23.70 -5.56 -2.78
C VAL A 225 -24.23 -4.19 -2.33
N GLU A 226 -25.36 -4.19 -1.62
CA GLU A 226 -25.98 -2.96 -1.11
C GLU A 226 -25.10 -2.25 -0.08
N ARG A 227 -24.55 -3.00 0.88
CA ARG A 227 -23.62 -2.43 1.87
C ARG A 227 -22.39 -1.83 1.22
N GLN A 228 -21.85 -2.48 0.18
CA GLN A 228 -20.64 -2.00 -0.49
C GLN A 228 -20.88 -0.72 -1.30
N PHE A 229 -22.06 -0.60 -1.94
CA PHE A 229 -22.47 0.63 -2.61
C PHE A 229 -22.65 1.78 -1.63
N GLU A 230 -23.39 1.57 -0.53
CA GLU A 230 -23.60 2.60 0.48
C GLU A 230 -22.29 2.99 1.18
N ARG A 231 -21.37 2.04 1.40
CA ARG A 231 -20.01 2.35 1.87
C ARG A 231 -19.29 3.28 0.89
N CYS A 232 -19.29 2.97 -0.41
CA CYS A 232 -18.69 3.80 -1.45
C CYS A 232 -19.26 5.22 -1.43
N ARG A 233 -20.60 5.32 -1.49
CA ARG A 233 -21.34 6.58 -1.50
C ARG A 233 -21.04 7.44 -0.28
N ARG A 234 -21.08 6.84 0.90
CA ARG A 234 -20.80 7.55 2.16
C ARG A 234 -19.36 8.08 2.16
N THR A 235 -18.37 7.24 1.83
CA THR A 235 -16.96 7.66 1.81
C THR A 235 -16.72 8.82 0.84
N LEU A 236 -17.27 8.76 -0.38
CA LEU A 236 -17.13 9.85 -1.36
C LEU A 236 -17.81 11.14 -0.90
N LEU A 237 -18.97 11.04 -0.27
CA LEU A 237 -19.68 12.20 0.25
C LEU A 237 -18.93 12.84 1.42
N GLU A 238 -18.38 12.03 2.33
CA GLU A 238 -17.65 12.50 3.52
C GLU A 238 -16.31 13.14 3.15
N GLU A 239 -15.54 12.53 2.24
CA GLU A 239 -14.18 12.98 1.91
C GLU A 239 -14.15 14.01 0.76
N LEU A 240 -15.06 13.91 -0.21
CA LEU A 240 -15.05 14.74 -1.43
C LEU A 240 -16.31 15.59 -1.63
N GLY A 241 -17.38 15.37 -0.84
CA GLY A 241 -18.67 16.03 -1.06
C GLY A 241 -19.34 15.64 -2.39
N ALA A 242 -18.98 14.48 -2.94
CA ALA A 242 -19.41 14.03 -4.26
C ALA A 242 -20.28 12.77 -4.20
N ASP A 243 -21.19 12.63 -5.16
CA ASP A 243 -21.91 11.37 -5.39
C ASP A 243 -21.04 10.37 -6.19
N PRO A 244 -21.32 9.05 -6.11
CA PRO A 244 -20.64 8.05 -6.91
C PRO A 244 -20.71 8.32 -8.41
N MET A 245 -19.67 7.93 -9.14
CA MET A 245 -19.61 8.02 -10.59
C MET A 245 -20.80 7.29 -11.27
N PRO A 246 -21.27 7.78 -12.44
CA PRO A 246 -22.36 7.16 -13.19
C PRO A 246 -22.18 5.67 -13.44
N GLU A 247 -20.94 5.22 -13.69
CA GLU A 247 -20.57 3.82 -13.91
C GLU A 247 -20.82 2.96 -12.67
N THR A 248 -20.58 3.50 -11.47
CA THR A 248 -20.81 2.84 -10.19
C THR A 248 -22.30 2.68 -9.92
N ILE A 249 -23.09 3.76 -10.14
CA ILE A 249 -24.55 3.74 -10.01
C ILE A 249 -25.18 2.76 -11.00
N ALA A 250 -24.72 2.78 -12.26
CA ALA A 250 -25.21 1.90 -13.32
C ALA A 250 -24.88 0.43 -13.02
N LEU A 251 -23.70 0.12 -12.48
CA LEU A 251 -23.37 -1.23 -12.04
C LEU A 251 -24.30 -1.69 -10.91
N TYR A 252 -24.42 -0.90 -9.83
CA TYR A 252 -25.28 -1.24 -8.69
C TYR A 252 -26.74 -1.50 -9.15
N SER A 253 -27.26 -0.63 -10.02
CA SER A 253 -28.60 -0.77 -10.60
C SER A 253 -28.80 -2.05 -11.40
N ARG A 254 -27.76 -2.54 -12.09
CA ARG A 254 -27.80 -3.83 -12.82
C ARG A 254 -27.76 -5.01 -11.87
N LEU A 255 -26.92 -4.96 -10.84
CA LEU A 255 -26.79 -6.05 -9.86
C LEU A 255 -28.05 -6.23 -9.02
N ARG A 256 -28.80 -5.16 -8.73
CA ARG A 256 -30.08 -5.24 -7.99
C ARG A 256 -31.27 -5.73 -8.84
N CYS A 257 -31.18 -5.63 -10.17
CA CYS A 257 -32.28 -5.98 -11.07
C CYS A 257 -31.72 -6.65 -12.33
N PRO A 258 -31.27 -7.92 -12.25
CA PRO A 258 -30.69 -8.63 -13.38
C PRO A 258 -31.65 -8.78 -14.58
N ASP A 259 -32.97 -8.74 -14.33
CA ASP A 259 -34.00 -8.78 -15.39
C ASP A 259 -34.10 -7.50 -16.24
N ARG A 260 -33.40 -6.41 -15.87
CA ARG A 260 -33.44 -5.14 -16.62
C ARG A 260 -32.46 -5.09 -17.81
N THR A 261 -31.94 -6.24 -18.24
CA THR A 261 -30.94 -6.35 -19.31
C THR A 261 -31.50 -6.12 -20.74
N ALA A 262 -32.72 -5.61 -20.89
CA ALA A 262 -33.29 -5.25 -22.20
C ALA A 262 -33.85 -3.83 -22.31
N ALA A 263 -33.80 -3.00 -21.26
CA ALA A 263 -34.31 -1.64 -21.35
C ALA A 263 -33.36 -0.66 -20.67
N ALA A 264 -32.60 0.06 -21.50
CA ALA A 264 -32.37 1.47 -21.19
C ALA A 264 -33.73 2.06 -20.77
N PRO A 265 -33.84 2.82 -19.67
CA PRO A 265 -35.10 3.49 -19.35
C PRO A 265 -35.54 4.21 -20.63
N PRO A 266 -36.75 3.96 -21.15
CA PRO A 266 -37.18 4.63 -22.37
C PRO A 266 -36.96 6.13 -22.14
N LEU A 267 -36.47 6.85 -23.15
CA LEU A 267 -36.22 8.29 -23.05
C LEU A 267 -37.42 9.02 -22.41
N ALA A 268 -38.64 8.51 -22.62
CA ALA A 268 -39.87 8.92 -21.96
C ALA A 268 -39.85 8.85 -20.42
N ALA A 269 -39.28 7.82 -19.80
CA ALA A 269 -39.16 7.70 -18.35
C ALA A 269 -38.14 8.71 -17.79
N LEU A 270 -36.99 8.88 -18.47
CA LEU A 270 -35.99 9.88 -18.08
C LEU A 270 -36.54 11.31 -18.21
N VAL A 271 -37.28 11.57 -19.29
CA VAL A 271 -37.97 12.84 -19.52
C VAL A 271 -39.05 13.06 -18.46
N ALA A 272 -39.83 12.04 -18.10
CA ALA A 272 -40.86 12.16 -17.06
C ALA A 272 -40.26 12.44 -15.67
N ASP A 273 -39.11 11.84 -15.34
CA ASP A 273 -38.42 12.09 -14.08
C ASP A 273 -37.77 13.47 -14.05
N LEU A 274 -37.17 13.93 -15.16
CA LEU A 274 -36.67 15.30 -15.29
C LEU A 274 -37.81 16.34 -15.22
N GLU A 275 -38.97 16.06 -15.81
CA GLU A 275 -40.16 16.91 -15.69
C GLU A 275 -40.74 16.92 -14.28
N ARG A 276 -40.66 15.80 -13.55
CA ARG A 276 -41.05 15.74 -12.14
C ARG A 276 -40.10 16.58 -11.28
N ALA A 277 -38.78 16.40 -11.43
CA ALA A 277 -37.79 17.21 -10.75
C ALA A 277 -37.92 18.71 -11.07
N ARG A 278 -38.14 19.07 -12.34
CA ARG A 278 -38.40 20.46 -12.75
C ARG A 278 -39.65 21.04 -12.10
N ARG A 279 -40.74 20.26 -11.97
CA ARG A 279 -41.97 20.70 -11.29
C ARG A 279 -41.75 20.91 -9.79
N ASP A 280 -40.98 20.05 -9.15
CA ASP A 280 -40.70 20.16 -7.71
C ASP A 280 -39.79 21.37 -7.41
N VAL A 281 -38.78 21.63 -8.23
CA VAL A 281 -37.99 22.86 -8.17
C VAL A 281 -38.87 24.10 -8.37
N GLY A 282 -39.80 24.07 -9.34
CA GLY A 282 -40.76 25.16 -9.55
C GLY A 282 -41.69 25.38 -8.37
N ARG A 283 -42.15 24.31 -7.70
CA ARG A 283 -42.96 24.40 -6.48
C ARG A 283 -42.19 25.02 -5.33
N LEU A 284 -40.95 24.60 -5.13
CA LEU A 284 -40.09 25.15 -4.09
C LEU A 284 -39.80 26.64 -4.34
N ALA A 285 -39.50 27.03 -5.58
CA ALA A 285 -39.32 28.43 -5.95
C ALA A 285 -40.57 29.27 -5.64
N ALA A 286 -41.77 28.78 -5.98
CA ALA A 286 -43.04 29.47 -5.68
C ALA A 286 -43.39 29.54 -4.18
N ILE A 287 -42.86 28.62 -3.36
CA ILE A 287 -42.99 28.70 -1.90
C ILE A 287 -42.05 29.80 -1.36
N VAL A 288 -40.82 29.84 -1.85
CA VAL A 288 -39.83 30.85 -1.45
C VAL A 288 -40.28 32.25 -1.86
N GLU A 289 -40.78 32.45 -3.08
CA GLU A 289 -41.31 33.75 -3.53
C GLU A 289 -42.47 34.24 -2.65
N ARG A 290 -43.43 33.36 -2.33
CA ARG A 290 -44.53 33.71 -1.42
C ARG A 290 -44.06 34.08 -0.02
N ALA A 291 -43.05 33.38 0.50
CA ALA A 291 -42.46 33.71 1.79
C ALA A 291 -41.76 35.09 1.76
N LEU A 292 -41.03 35.40 0.68
CA LEU A 292 -40.36 36.69 0.50
C LEU A 292 -41.36 37.84 0.34
N ASP A 293 -42.44 37.66 -0.41
CA ASP A 293 -43.48 38.69 -0.57
C ASP A 293 -44.25 38.92 0.74
N HIS A 294 -44.53 37.87 1.51
CA HIS A 294 -45.11 38.02 2.84
C HIS A 294 -44.21 38.84 3.77
N LEU A 295 -42.89 38.59 3.74
CA LEU A 295 -41.92 39.36 4.52
C LEU A 295 -41.82 40.83 4.06
N ARG A 296 -41.95 41.10 2.75
CA ARG A 296 -41.96 42.48 2.21
C ARG A 296 -43.20 43.27 2.63
N HIS A 297 -44.34 42.60 2.83
CA HIS A 297 -45.57 43.25 3.30
C HIS A 297 -45.61 43.46 4.83
N LEU A 298 -44.68 42.86 5.57
CA LEU A 298 -44.52 43.03 7.01
C LEU A 298 -43.47 44.10 7.39
N ALA A 299 -42.75 44.66 6.42
CA ALA A 299 -41.79 45.76 6.56
C ALA A 299 -42.40 47.08 6.12
#